data_AF-A0A9N9WT23-F1
#
_entry.id   AF-A0A9N9WT23-F1
#
_cell.length_a   1.000
_cell.length_b   1.000
_cell.length_c   1.000
_cell.angle_alpha   90.00
_cell.angle_beta   90.00
_cell.angle_gamma   90.00
#
_symmetry.space_group_name_H-M   'P 1'
#
loop_
_entity.id
_entity.type
_entity.pdbx_description
1 polymer ?
#
loop_
_entity_poly.entity_id
_entity_poly.type
_entity_poly.pdbx_seq_one_letter_code
_entity_poly.pdbx_strand_id
1 'polypeptide(L)'
;MILIPYKWIERVQISPKNLRLGAILISIYEILIAHVVMFVMLLGLINAEKAQKLLLEDIEDQKEMEDYYYYPAINNRGETLDIIQLNSATKLASGTIFKLTIGTVIATIYLLVCLSLFTGVLKNRAQLIVPWMIFDVIISLVINSILLIIGTSMLYERFAINNWLYWSFCAVYTVIDLCVWVIVFQYYSIIKHMAKLREEAIIPAPIVTPYPYYQENTVESINGLKHTLCNVEKANYVTA
;
A
#
# COMPACT_ATOMS: atom_id res chain seq x y z
N MET A 1 -13.17 -13.75 -12.94
CA MET A 1 -11.93 -13.72 -13.74
C MET A 1 -12.20 -12.91 -15.01
N ILE A 2 -12.05 -11.59 -14.93
CA ILE A 2 -12.22 -10.69 -16.08
C ILE A 2 -10.81 -10.47 -16.64
N LEU A 3 -10.51 -11.14 -17.75
CA LEU A 3 -9.30 -10.90 -18.54
C LEU A 3 -9.46 -9.54 -19.23
N ILE A 4 -9.09 -8.47 -18.53
CA ILE A 4 -8.94 -7.15 -19.16
C ILE A 4 -7.73 -7.27 -20.11
N PRO A 5 -7.91 -7.13 -21.43
CA PRO A 5 -6.82 -7.26 -22.39
C PRO A 5 -5.77 -6.17 -22.12
N TYR A 6 -4.57 -6.60 -21.71
CA TYR A 6 -3.40 -5.77 -21.37
C TYR A 6 -3.14 -4.63 -22.37
N LYS A 7 -3.43 -4.85 -23.67
CA LYS A 7 -3.30 -3.86 -24.75
C LYS A 7 -4.17 -2.61 -24.62
N TRP A 8 -5.27 -2.65 -23.87
CA TRP A 8 -6.17 -1.49 -23.73
C TRP A 8 -5.73 -0.52 -22.64
N ILE A 9 -5.06 -1.01 -21.60
CA ILE A 9 -4.52 -0.17 -20.52
C ILE A 9 -3.37 0.70 -21.04
N GLU A 10 -2.61 0.23 -22.02
CA GLU A 10 -1.48 0.97 -22.64
C GLU A 10 -1.92 2.18 -23.49
N ARG A 11 -3.18 2.24 -23.95
CA ARG A 11 -3.63 3.30 -24.87
C ARG A 11 -4.16 4.56 -24.21
N VAL A 12 -4.31 4.58 -22.89
CA VAL A 12 -4.64 5.82 -22.17
C VAL A 12 -3.35 6.59 -21.95
N GLN A 13 -2.93 7.37 -22.95
CA GLN A 13 -1.77 8.27 -22.84
C GLN A 13 -2.11 9.45 -21.93
N ILE A 14 -2.13 9.21 -20.61
CA ILE A 14 -2.09 10.27 -19.62
C ILE A 14 -0.67 10.85 -19.68
N SER A 15 -0.56 12.19 -19.72
CA SER A 15 0.73 12.87 -19.71
C SER A 15 1.63 12.31 -18.60
N PRO A 16 2.90 11.96 -18.89
CA PRO A 16 3.80 11.33 -17.90
C PRO A 16 4.02 12.21 -16.67
N LYS A 17 3.84 13.53 -16.80
CA LYS A 17 3.87 14.48 -15.67
C LYS A 17 2.71 14.27 -14.70
N ASN A 18 1.50 14.05 -15.22
CA ASN A 18 0.29 13.87 -14.42
C ASN A 18 0.28 12.49 -13.75
N LEU A 19 0.80 11.46 -14.42
CA LEU A 19 0.96 10.11 -13.84
C LEU A 19 1.95 10.10 -12.68
N ARG A 20 3.09 10.79 -12.81
CA ARG A 20 4.06 10.92 -11.72
C ARG A 20 3.47 11.64 -10.51
N LEU A 21 2.73 12.73 -10.73
CA LEU A 21 2.05 13.45 -9.65
C LEU A 21 1.00 12.57 -8.96
N GLY A 22 0.23 11.82 -9.73
CA GLY A 22 -0.75 10.86 -9.21
C GLY A 22 -0.11 9.76 -8.35
N ALA A 23 0.97 9.14 -8.85
CA ALA A 23 1.70 8.12 -8.09
C ALA A 23 2.31 8.67 -6.79
N ILE A 24 2.82 9.91 -6.80
CA ILE A 24 3.30 10.59 -5.59
C ILE A 24 2.14 10.81 -4.61
N LEU A 25 1.01 11.35 -5.07
CA LEU A 25 -0.14 11.63 -4.22
C LEU A 25 -0.69 10.34 -3.58
N ILE A 26 -0.83 9.27 -4.36
CA ILE A 26 -1.24 7.95 -3.88
C ILE A 26 -0.26 7.45 -2.82
N SER A 27 1.05 7.52 -3.08
CA SER A 27 2.04 7.03 -2.11
C SER A 27 2.03 7.80 -0.78
N ILE A 28 1.76 9.11 -0.80
CA ILE A 28 1.62 9.91 0.42
C ILE A 28 0.34 9.52 1.18
N TYR A 29 -0.77 9.35 0.45
CA TYR A 29 -2.05 8.93 1.02
C TYR A 29 -1.96 7.56 1.70
N GLU A 30 -1.34 6.57 1.04
CA GLU A 30 -1.12 5.23 1.59
C GLU A 30 -0.24 5.25 2.84
N ILE A 31 0.83 6.07 2.85
CA ILE A 31 1.67 6.25 4.04
C ILE A 31 0.85 6.82 5.20
N LEU A 32 -0.01 7.81 4.94
CA LEU A 32 -0.85 8.41 5.97
C LEU A 32 -1.81 7.37 6.57
N ILE A 33 -2.47 6.57 5.73
CA ILE A 33 -3.33 5.48 6.19
C ILE A 33 -2.53 4.47 7.03
N ALA A 34 -1.38 4.02 6.54
CA ALA A 34 -0.55 3.05 7.25
C ALA A 34 -0.13 3.56 8.64
N HIS A 35 0.19 4.85 8.77
CA HIS A 35 0.50 5.46 10.07
C HIS A 35 -0.72 5.52 10.99
N VAL A 36 -1.90 5.90 10.48
CA VAL A 36 -3.13 5.91 11.28
C VAL A 36 -3.48 4.51 11.78
N VAL A 37 -3.38 3.50 10.91
CA VAL A 37 -3.63 2.10 11.28
C VAL A 37 -2.64 1.62 12.32
N MET A 38 -1.35 1.88 12.14
CA MET A 38 -0.33 1.54 13.13
C MET A 38 -0.61 2.22 14.47
N PHE A 39 -0.94 3.51 14.46
CA PHE A 39 -1.25 4.26 15.67
C PHE A 39 -2.44 3.67 16.43
N VAL A 40 -3.52 3.32 15.73
CA VAL A 40 -4.71 2.67 16.34
C VAL A 40 -4.35 1.31 16.93
N MET A 41 -3.53 0.51 16.24
CA MET A 41 -3.09 -0.81 16.76
C MET A 41 -2.24 -0.67 18.04
N LEU A 42 -1.31 0.29 18.07
CA LEU A 42 -0.48 0.56 19.24
C LEU A 42 -1.31 1.07 20.43
N LEU A 43 -2.28 1.97 20.18
CA LEU A 43 -3.21 2.41 21.20
C LEU A 43 -4.04 1.24 21.75
N GLY A 44 -4.52 0.37 20.86
CA GLY A 44 -5.24 -0.85 21.24
C GLY A 44 -4.39 -1.74 22.14
N LEU A 45 -3.12 -1.95 21.77
CA LEU A 45 -2.20 -2.81 22.53
C LEU A 45 -1.95 -2.27 23.94
N ILE A 46 -1.63 -0.99 24.08
CA ILE A 46 -1.39 -0.35 25.38
C ILE A 46 -2.65 -0.44 26.27
N ASN A 47 -3.83 -0.22 25.71
CA ASN A 47 -5.07 -0.30 26.46
C ASN A 47 -5.39 -1.74 26.90
N ALA A 48 -5.12 -2.73 26.04
CA ALA A 48 -5.31 -4.13 26.37
C ALA A 48 -4.33 -4.60 27.45
N GLU A 49 -3.06 -4.18 27.38
CA GLU A 49 -2.05 -4.45 28.42
C GLU A 49 -2.43 -3.85 29.77
N LYS A 50 -2.91 -2.59 29.78
CA LYS A 50 -3.40 -1.95 31.01
C LYS A 50 -4.59 -2.70 31.60
N ALA A 51 -5.55 -3.11 30.77
CA ALA A 51 -6.72 -3.87 31.21
C ALA A 51 -6.33 -5.23 31.79
N GLN A 52 -5.39 -5.94 31.15
CA GLN A 52 -4.89 -7.22 31.68
C GLN A 52 -4.17 -7.03 33.02
N LYS A 53 -3.33 -5.98 33.15
CA LYS A 53 -2.63 -5.70 34.39
C LYS A 53 -3.59 -5.46 35.54
N LEU A 54 -4.62 -4.64 35.32
CA LEU A 54 -5.63 -4.35 36.33
C LEU A 54 -6.40 -5.61 36.75
N LEU A 55 -6.76 -6.48 35.80
CA LEU A 55 -7.42 -7.74 36.13
C LEU A 55 -6.52 -8.70 36.93
N LEU A 56 -5.21 -8.67 36.72
CA LEU A 56 -4.28 -9.48 37.51
C LEU A 56 -4.10 -8.94 38.93
N GLU A 57 -4.07 -7.62 39.08
CA GLU A 57 -4.04 -6.92 40.36
C GLU A 57 -5.33 -7.21 41.16
N ASP A 58 -6.51 -7.12 40.53
CA ASP A 58 -7.79 -7.47 41.16
C ASP A 58 -7.85 -8.95 41.61
N ILE A 59 -7.24 -9.87 40.86
CA ILE A 59 -7.17 -11.30 41.25
C ILE A 59 -6.26 -11.48 42.47
N GLU A 60 -5.15 -10.75 42.54
CA GLU A 60 -4.22 -10.80 43.67
C GLU A 60 -4.89 -10.24 44.95
N ASP A 61 -5.55 -9.08 44.83
CA ASP A 61 -6.30 -8.46 45.93
C ASP A 61 -7.43 -9.37 46.45
N GLN A 62 -8.17 -10.03 45.55
CA GLN A 62 -9.22 -10.97 45.98
C GLN A 62 -8.64 -12.19 46.70
N LYS A 63 -7.49 -12.68 46.25
CA LYS A 63 -6.81 -13.81 46.89
C LYS A 63 -6.31 -13.44 48.28
N GLU A 64 -5.78 -12.24 48.47
CA GLU A 64 -5.40 -11.74 49.80
C GLU A 64 -6.63 -11.63 50.73
N MET A 65 -7.77 -11.19 50.20
CA MET A 65 -9.00 -11.07 50.99
C MET A 65 -9.61 -12.43 51.39
N GLU A 66 -9.45 -13.47 50.56
CA GLU A 66 -9.85 -14.85 50.88
C GLU A 66 -9.09 -15.43 52.09
N ASP A 67 -7.86 -14.97 52.36
CA ASP A 67 -7.09 -15.39 53.53
C ASP A 67 -7.67 -14.83 54.86
N TYR A 68 -8.42 -13.72 54.80
CA TYR A 68 -8.99 -13.05 55.97
C TYR A 68 -10.50 -13.28 56.15
N TYR A 69 -11.25 -13.50 55.07
CA TYR A 69 -12.71 -13.63 55.09
C TYR A 69 -13.16 -14.92 54.42
N TYR A 70 -14.06 -15.66 55.07
CA TYR A 70 -14.65 -16.86 54.48
C TYR A 70 -15.70 -16.51 53.45
N TYR A 71 -15.40 -16.77 52.18
CA TYR A 71 -16.36 -16.67 51.07
C TYR A 71 -16.89 -18.07 50.72
N PRO A 72 -18.19 -18.23 50.44
CA PRO A 72 -18.76 -19.52 50.06
C PRO A 72 -18.25 -19.93 48.66
N ALA A 73 -17.45 -20.99 48.60
CA ALA A 73 -16.98 -21.57 47.35
C ALA A 73 -18.13 -22.23 46.57
N ILE A 74 -18.18 -21.99 45.26
CA ILE A 74 -19.26 -22.51 44.38
C ILE A 74 -18.83 -23.82 43.67
N ASN A 75 -17.53 -24.07 43.53
CA ASN A 75 -17.01 -25.26 42.87
C ASN A 75 -16.20 -26.16 43.82
N ASN A 76 -15.98 -27.42 43.38
CA ASN A 76 -15.19 -28.41 44.11
C ASN A 76 -13.68 -28.06 44.26
N ARG A 77 -13.22 -26.98 43.63
CA ARG A 77 -11.85 -26.44 43.71
C ARG A 77 -11.71 -25.32 44.74
N GLY A 78 -12.80 -24.90 45.39
CA GLY A 78 -12.76 -23.85 46.41
C GLY A 78 -12.79 -22.42 45.87
N GLU A 79 -13.04 -22.23 44.57
CA GLU A 79 -13.00 -20.89 43.95
C GLU A 79 -14.33 -20.14 44.13
N THR A 80 -14.24 -18.84 44.40
CA THR A 80 -15.37 -17.90 44.44
C THR A 80 -15.84 -17.54 43.03
N LEU A 81 -17.11 -17.08 42.90
CA LEU A 81 -17.68 -16.71 41.60
C LEU A 81 -16.86 -15.62 40.90
N ASP A 82 -16.38 -14.66 41.68
CA ASP A 82 -15.69 -13.47 41.20
C ASP A 82 -14.32 -13.81 40.62
N ILE A 83 -13.55 -14.68 41.29
CA ILE A 83 -12.26 -15.19 40.78
C ILE A 83 -12.44 -15.96 39.47
N ILE A 84 -13.51 -16.74 39.31
CA ILE A 84 -13.78 -17.47 38.06
C ILE A 84 -14.05 -16.47 36.92
N GLN A 85 -14.84 -15.42 37.18
CA GLN A 85 -15.13 -14.39 36.20
C GLN A 85 -13.88 -13.58 35.83
N LEU A 86 -13.09 -13.17 36.82
CA LEU A 86 -11.83 -12.45 36.61
C LEU A 86 -10.82 -13.29 35.82
N ASN A 87 -10.66 -14.57 36.16
CA ASN A 87 -9.81 -15.48 35.38
C ASN A 87 -10.29 -15.63 33.92
N SER A 88 -11.60 -15.65 33.68
CA SER A 88 -12.13 -15.66 32.32
C SER A 88 -11.86 -14.34 31.59
N ALA A 89 -12.02 -13.20 32.26
CA ALA A 89 -11.73 -11.89 31.71
C ALA A 89 -10.23 -11.76 31.36
N THR A 90 -9.35 -12.24 32.22
CA THR A 90 -7.89 -12.26 31.98
C THR A 90 -7.51 -13.12 30.79
N LYS A 91 -8.16 -14.27 30.58
CA LYS A 91 -7.98 -15.10 29.38
C LYS A 91 -8.43 -14.40 28.10
N LEU A 92 -9.51 -13.63 28.15
CA LEU A 92 -9.97 -12.83 27.02
C LEU A 92 -9.04 -11.65 26.74
N ALA A 93 -8.54 -10.98 27.79
CA ALA A 93 -7.58 -9.89 27.68
C ALA A 93 -6.26 -10.36 27.06
N SER A 94 -5.70 -11.48 27.53
CA SER A 94 -4.47 -12.06 26.96
C SER A 94 -4.65 -12.48 25.50
N GLY A 95 -5.79 -13.09 25.16
CA GLY A 95 -6.13 -13.40 23.76
C GLY A 95 -6.25 -12.17 22.88
N THR A 96 -6.74 -11.05 23.43
CA THR A 96 -6.85 -9.77 22.71
C THR A 96 -5.48 -9.15 22.49
N ILE A 97 -4.60 -9.16 23.50
CA ILE A 97 -3.20 -8.72 23.37
C ILE A 97 -2.49 -9.52 22.27
N PHE A 98 -2.63 -10.84 22.27
CA PHE A 98 -2.02 -11.68 21.23
C PHE A 98 -2.48 -11.28 19.81
N LYS A 99 -3.78 -11.05 19.61
CA LYS A 99 -4.34 -10.59 18.34
C LYS A 99 -3.83 -9.20 17.94
N LEU A 100 -3.74 -8.27 18.89
CA LEU A 100 -3.25 -6.91 18.67
C LEU A 100 -1.75 -6.89 18.35
N THR A 101 -0.95 -7.76 18.97
CA THR A 101 0.47 -7.92 18.65
C THR A 101 0.65 -8.41 17.21
N ILE A 102 -0.11 -9.42 16.79
CA ILE A 102 -0.11 -9.88 15.39
C ILE A 102 -0.54 -8.75 14.44
N GLY A 103 -1.62 -8.03 14.78
CA GLY A 103 -2.07 -6.88 14.00
C GLY A 103 -1.02 -5.78 13.87
N THR A 104 -0.26 -5.52 14.93
CA THR A 104 0.84 -4.54 14.94
C THR A 104 1.99 -4.98 14.04
N VAL A 105 2.35 -6.27 14.06
CA VAL A 105 3.36 -6.83 13.13
C VAL A 105 2.90 -6.68 11.68
N ILE A 106 1.63 -6.97 11.38
CA ILE A 106 1.09 -6.79 10.02
C ILE A 106 1.09 -5.30 9.62
N ALA A 107 0.71 -4.40 10.53
CA ALA A 107 0.69 -2.96 10.28
C ALA A 107 2.10 -2.39 10.01
N THR A 108 3.12 -2.87 10.74
CA THR A 108 4.52 -2.48 10.49
C THR A 108 5.01 -2.97 9.13
N ILE A 109 4.69 -4.21 8.75
CA ILE A 109 5.00 -4.74 7.41
C ILE A 109 4.32 -3.90 6.32
N TYR A 110 3.03 -3.57 6.48
CA TYR A 110 2.31 -2.72 5.53
C TYR A 110 2.94 -1.33 5.40
N LEU A 111 3.36 -0.72 6.51
CA LEU A 111 4.07 0.56 6.48
C LEU A 111 5.38 0.47 5.71
N LEU A 112 6.18 -0.59 5.92
CA LEU A 112 7.42 -0.81 5.17
C LEU A 112 7.15 -0.97 3.67
N VAL A 113 6.08 -1.67 3.31
CA VAL A 113 5.64 -1.83 1.91
C VAL A 113 5.22 -0.48 1.32
N CYS A 114 4.50 0.37 2.06
CA CYS A 114 4.15 1.72 1.62
C CYS A 114 5.38 2.64 1.47
N LEU A 115 6.35 2.53 2.37
CA LEU A 115 7.64 3.24 2.24
C LEU A 115 8.43 2.76 1.02
N SER A 116 8.33 1.48 0.66
CA SER A 116 8.97 0.95 -0.55
C SER A 116 8.36 1.56 -1.81
N LEU A 117 7.03 1.71 -1.87
CA LEU A 117 6.35 2.42 -2.95
C LEU A 117 6.82 3.88 -3.04
N PHE A 118 6.77 4.63 -1.94
CA PHE A 118 7.17 6.03 -1.91
C PHE A 118 8.63 6.24 -2.35
N THR A 119 9.53 5.41 -1.83
CA THR A 119 10.94 5.44 -2.23
C THR A 119 11.13 5.06 -3.69
N GLY A 120 10.36 4.08 -4.19
CA GLY A 120 10.37 3.66 -5.59
C GLY A 120 9.90 4.75 -6.54
N VAL A 121 8.84 5.48 -6.16
CA VAL A 121 8.30 6.62 -6.91
C VAL A 121 9.29 7.79 -6.93
N LEU A 122 9.90 8.13 -5.79
CA LEU A 122 10.88 9.23 -5.70
C LEU A 122 12.18 8.94 -6.46
N LYS A 123 12.74 7.74 -6.29
CA LYS A 123 14.02 7.35 -6.92
C LYS A 123 13.86 6.83 -8.34
N ASN A 124 12.63 6.77 -8.87
CA ASN A 124 12.31 6.24 -10.19
C ASN A 124 12.84 4.81 -10.41
N ARG A 125 12.79 3.97 -9.37
CA ARG A 125 13.30 2.57 -9.39
C ARG A 125 12.15 1.59 -9.40
N ALA A 126 11.93 0.93 -10.54
CA ALA A 126 10.84 -0.03 -10.72
C ALA A 126 10.87 -1.20 -9.73
N GLN A 127 12.06 -1.65 -9.32
CA GLN A 127 12.23 -2.79 -8.40
C GLN A 127 11.57 -2.57 -7.03
N LEU A 128 11.48 -1.33 -6.54
CA LEU A 128 10.92 -1.00 -5.23
C LEU A 128 9.39 -0.85 -5.25
N ILE A 129 8.78 -0.72 -6.43
CA ILE A 129 7.33 -0.55 -6.59
C ILE A 129 6.63 -1.92 -6.58
N VAL A 130 7.33 -2.98 -7.03
CA VAL A 130 6.77 -4.33 -7.17
C VAL A 130 6.23 -4.92 -5.87
N PRO A 131 6.93 -4.85 -4.70
CA PRO A 131 6.43 -5.41 -3.46
C PRO A 131 5.07 -4.85 -3.05
N TRP A 132 4.86 -3.54 -3.24
CA TRP A 132 3.58 -2.90 -2.95
C TRP A 132 2.47 -3.38 -3.88
N MET A 133 2.72 -3.47 -5.19
CA MET A 133 1.69 -3.97 -6.13
C MET A 133 1.24 -5.40 -5.83
N ILE A 134 2.15 -6.27 -5.40
CA ILE A 134 1.80 -7.65 -5.03
C ILE A 134 0.96 -7.64 -3.75
N PHE A 135 1.38 -6.86 -2.76
CA PHE A 135 0.71 -6.78 -1.47
C PHE A 135 -0.72 -6.22 -1.60
N ASP A 136 -0.88 -5.18 -2.42
CA ASP A 136 -2.17 -4.55 -2.74
C ASP A 136 -3.14 -5.56 -3.36
N VAL A 137 -2.72 -6.32 -4.39
CA VAL A 137 -3.56 -7.35 -5.01
C VAL A 137 -4.01 -8.43 -4.01
N ILE A 138 -3.12 -8.85 -3.10
CA ILE A 138 -3.47 -9.83 -2.07
C ILE A 138 -4.50 -9.25 -1.10
N ILE A 139 -4.27 -8.02 -0.63
CA ILE A 139 -5.19 -7.32 0.28
C ILE A 139 -6.56 -7.12 -0.38
N SER A 140 -6.59 -6.58 -1.60
CA SER A 140 -7.83 -6.36 -2.34
C SER A 140 -8.58 -7.66 -2.56
N LEU A 141 -7.89 -8.77 -2.86
CA LEU A 141 -8.55 -10.07 -3.01
C LEU A 141 -9.17 -10.53 -1.68
N VAL A 142 -8.47 -10.39 -0.56
CA VAL A 142 -8.98 -10.74 0.77
C VAL A 142 -10.19 -9.85 1.13
N ILE A 143 -10.10 -8.54 0.95
CA ILE A 143 -11.20 -7.62 1.26
C ILE A 143 -12.42 -7.92 0.40
N ASN A 144 -12.25 -8.08 -0.92
CA ASN A 144 -13.36 -8.43 -1.81
C ASN A 144 -13.97 -9.79 -1.44
N SER A 145 -13.17 -10.76 -0.99
CA SER A 145 -13.69 -12.06 -0.52
C SER A 145 -14.56 -11.90 0.74
N ILE A 146 -14.15 -11.07 1.69
CA ILE A 146 -14.89 -10.79 2.92
C ILE A 146 -16.19 -10.06 2.58
N LEU A 147 -16.15 -9.06 1.69
CA LEU A 147 -17.35 -8.35 1.22
C LEU A 147 -18.35 -9.31 0.57
N LEU A 148 -17.89 -10.26 -0.25
CA LEU A 148 -18.76 -11.26 -0.86
C LEU A 148 -19.38 -12.22 0.16
N ILE A 149 -18.61 -12.66 1.16
CA ILE A 149 -19.14 -13.53 2.24
C ILE A 149 -20.20 -12.78 3.04
N ILE A 150 -19.95 -11.51 3.39
CA ILE A 150 -20.93 -10.69 4.13
C ILE A 150 -22.21 -10.53 3.29
N GLY A 151 -22.09 -10.20 2.01
CA GLY A 151 -23.22 -10.03 1.09
C GLY A 151 -24.04 -11.30 0.83
N THR A 152 -23.48 -12.48 1.08
CA THR A 152 -24.18 -13.77 0.90
C THR A 152 -24.65 -14.40 2.22
N SER A 153 -24.15 -13.93 3.37
CA SER A 153 -24.50 -14.44 4.70
C SER A 153 -25.82 -13.86 5.23
N MET A 154 -26.46 -14.56 6.19
CA MET A 154 -27.66 -14.05 6.90
C MET A 154 -27.44 -12.72 7.66
N LEU A 155 -26.19 -12.26 7.83
CA LEU A 155 -25.89 -10.93 8.38
C LEU A 155 -26.37 -9.80 7.46
N TYR A 156 -26.46 -10.08 6.15
CA TYR A 156 -27.02 -9.19 5.14
C TYR A 156 -28.47 -8.79 5.47
N GLU A 157 -29.31 -9.74 5.91
CA GLU A 157 -30.72 -9.49 6.26
C GLU A 157 -30.88 -8.58 7.50
N ARG A 158 -29.87 -8.54 8.38
CA ARG A 158 -29.92 -7.79 9.64
C ARG A 158 -29.42 -6.34 9.53
N PHE A 159 -28.54 -6.06 8.57
CA PHE A 159 -27.91 -4.75 8.39
C PHE A 159 -28.40 -3.99 7.14
N ALA A 160 -28.88 -4.67 6.09
CA ALA A 160 -29.20 -4.03 4.83
C ALA A 160 -30.70 -3.72 4.71
N ILE A 161 -31.09 -2.50 5.09
CA ILE A 161 -32.43 -1.93 4.82
C ILE A 161 -32.67 -1.80 3.29
N ASN A 162 -31.62 -1.80 2.46
CA ASN A 162 -31.73 -1.77 1.00
C ASN A 162 -30.56 -2.51 0.31
N ASN A 163 -30.86 -3.64 -0.36
CA ASN A 163 -29.91 -4.48 -1.09
C ASN A 163 -29.03 -3.70 -2.06
N TRP A 164 -29.66 -2.79 -2.78
CA TRP A 164 -29.01 -2.11 -3.89
C TRP A 164 -27.91 -1.15 -3.44
N LEU A 165 -28.05 -0.53 -2.26
CA LEU A 165 -27.05 0.40 -1.72
C LEU A 165 -25.77 -0.32 -1.29
N TYR A 166 -25.89 -1.51 -0.69
CA TYR A 166 -24.73 -2.30 -0.29
C TYR A 166 -23.91 -2.74 -1.51
N TRP A 167 -24.57 -3.33 -2.52
CA TRP A 167 -23.89 -3.72 -3.75
C TRP A 167 -23.31 -2.54 -4.51
N SER A 168 -23.99 -1.39 -4.52
CA SER A 168 -23.45 -0.16 -5.10
C SER A 168 -22.20 0.29 -4.36
N PHE A 169 -22.19 0.25 -3.02
CA PHE A 169 -21.02 0.63 -2.23
C PHE A 169 -19.83 -0.31 -2.49
N CYS A 170 -20.07 -1.62 -2.48
CA CYS A 170 -19.04 -2.61 -2.81
C CYS A 170 -18.49 -2.40 -4.22
N ALA A 171 -19.36 -2.17 -5.22
CA ALA A 171 -18.93 -1.92 -6.59
C ALA A 171 -18.08 -0.64 -6.71
N VAL A 172 -18.49 0.46 -6.08
CA VAL A 172 -17.72 1.72 -6.08
C VAL A 172 -16.36 1.52 -5.42
N TYR A 173 -16.32 0.83 -4.27
CA TYR A 173 -15.07 0.50 -3.59
C TYR A 173 -14.13 -0.30 -4.49
N THR A 174 -14.59 -1.39 -5.10
CA THR A 174 -13.78 -2.22 -5.99
C THR A 174 -13.30 -1.44 -7.22
N VAL A 175 -14.13 -0.54 -7.77
CA VAL A 175 -13.72 0.30 -8.92
C VAL A 175 -12.62 1.29 -8.52
N ILE A 176 -12.74 1.96 -7.37
CA ILE A 176 -11.71 2.89 -6.89
C ILE A 176 -10.39 2.16 -6.63
N ASP A 177 -10.44 1.01 -5.97
CA ASP A 177 -9.29 0.15 -5.70
C ASP A 177 -8.56 -0.24 -7.00
N LEU A 178 -9.31 -0.72 -8.00
CA LEU A 178 -8.78 -1.01 -9.32
C LEU A 178 -8.19 0.23 -10.02
N CYS A 179 -8.81 1.40 -9.88
CA CYS A 179 -8.29 2.64 -10.44
C CYS A 179 -6.94 3.02 -9.83
N VAL A 180 -6.79 2.93 -8.51
CA VAL A 180 -5.52 3.19 -7.81
C VAL A 180 -4.43 2.23 -8.31
N TRP A 181 -4.76 0.94 -8.36
CA TRP A 181 -3.83 -0.08 -8.85
C TRP A 181 -3.41 0.17 -10.30
N VAL A 182 -4.36 0.51 -11.19
CA VAL A 182 -4.07 0.81 -12.60
C VAL A 182 -3.16 2.02 -12.76
N ILE A 183 -3.36 3.09 -11.97
CA ILE A 183 -2.50 4.28 -12.01
C ILE A 183 -1.05 3.92 -11.64
N VAL A 184 -0.86 3.16 -10.56
CA VAL A 184 0.48 2.73 -10.12
C VAL A 184 1.09 1.75 -11.13
N PHE A 185 0.30 0.85 -11.70
CA PHE A 185 0.76 -0.09 -12.72
C PHE A 185 1.19 0.61 -14.01
N GLN A 186 0.44 1.62 -14.48
CA GLN A 186 0.84 2.42 -15.64
C GLN A 186 2.16 3.16 -15.37
N TYR A 187 2.31 3.75 -14.18
CA TYR A 187 3.56 4.38 -13.77
C TYR A 187 4.74 3.39 -13.76
N TYR A 188 4.54 2.20 -13.19
CA TYR A 188 5.52 1.12 -13.21
C TYR A 188 5.91 0.71 -14.64
N SER A 189 4.92 0.54 -15.53
CA SER A 189 5.14 0.15 -16.93
C SER A 189 5.99 1.18 -17.68
N ILE A 190 5.73 2.48 -17.48
CA ILE A 190 6.52 3.57 -18.09
C ILE A 190 7.97 3.49 -17.63
N ILE A 191 8.24 3.35 -16.33
CA ILE A 191 9.61 3.26 -15.81
C ILE A 191 10.33 2.05 -16.40
N LYS A 192 9.65 0.90 -16.46
CA LYS A 192 10.22 -0.33 -17.04
C LYS A 192 10.55 -0.17 -18.52
N HIS A 193 9.66 0.46 -19.29
CA HIS A 193 9.90 0.75 -20.70
C HIS A 193 11.09 1.70 -20.90
N MET A 194 11.17 2.78 -20.10
CA MET A 194 12.30 3.72 -20.14
C MET A 194 13.62 3.07 -19.73
N ALA A 195 13.61 2.17 -18.74
CA ALA A 195 14.79 1.43 -18.32
C ALA A 195 15.30 0.50 -19.44
N LYS A 196 14.39 -0.20 -20.14
CA LYS A 196 14.72 -1.05 -21.28
C LYS A 196 15.32 -0.24 -22.44
N LEU A 197 14.71 0.90 -22.78
CA LEU A 197 15.26 1.81 -23.79
C LEU A 197 16.66 2.31 -23.43
N ARG A 198 16.92 2.56 -22.14
CA ARG A 198 18.24 2.97 -21.67
C ARG A 198 19.28 1.85 -21.83
N GLU A 199 18.92 0.61 -21.56
CA GLU A 199 19.81 -0.54 -21.76
C GLU A 199 20.15 -0.76 -23.24
N GLU A 200 19.16 -0.63 -24.12
CA GLU A 200 19.36 -0.73 -25.58
C GLU A 200 20.21 0.43 -26.14
N ALA A 201 20.09 1.64 -25.58
CA ALA A 201 20.92 2.79 -25.97
C ALA A 201 22.38 2.72 -25.48
N ILE A 202 22.68 1.88 -24.47
CA ILE A 202 24.05 1.68 -23.95
C ILE A 202 24.85 0.69 -24.82
N ILE A 203 24.18 -0.12 -25.64
CA ILE A 203 24.86 -0.90 -26.66
C ILE A 203 25.42 0.11 -27.68
N PRO A 204 26.76 0.23 -27.85
CA PRO A 204 27.29 1.10 -28.87
C PRO A 204 26.73 0.61 -30.20
N ALA A 205 26.01 1.49 -30.91
CA ALA A 205 25.57 1.20 -32.26
C ALA A 205 26.77 0.66 -33.04
N PRO A 206 26.63 -0.45 -33.80
CA PRO A 206 27.72 -0.90 -34.66
C PRO A 206 28.10 0.29 -35.54
N ILE A 207 29.34 0.75 -35.41
CA ILE A 207 29.87 1.85 -36.21
C ILE A 207 29.94 1.33 -37.66
N VAL A 208 28.86 1.56 -38.40
CA VAL A 208 28.84 1.43 -39.85
C VAL A 208 28.81 2.87 -40.38
N THR A 209 29.98 3.46 -40.53
CA THR A 209 30.14 4.67 -41.36
C THR A 209 29.87 4.29 -42.82
N PRO A 210 29.31 5.18 -43.67
CA PRO A 210 29.50 6.64 -43.61
C PRO A 210 28.19 7.42 -43.80
N TYR A 211 27.68 8.02 -42.73
CA TYR A 211 26.81 9.18 -42.86
C TYR A 211 27.60 10.42 -42.41
N PRO A 212 27.63 11.50 -43.21
CA PRO A 212 28.32 12.71 -42.81
C PRO A 212 27.69 13.26 -41.52
N TYR A 213 28.53 13.49 -40.51
CA TYR A 213 28.13 14.18 -39.29
C TYR A 213 27.75 15.62 -39.66
N TYR A 214 26.46 15.95 -39.51
CA TYR A 214 25.99 17.33 -39.59
C TYR A 214 25.96 17.90 -38.17
N GLN A 215 26.72 18.96 -37.95
CA GLN A 215 26.65 19.71 -36.70
C GLN A 215 25.48 20.69 -36.81
N GLU A 216 24.52 20.54 -35.92
CA GLU A 216 23.36 21.43 -35.84
C GLU A 216 23.74 22.69 -35.06
N ASN A 217 23.90 23.80 -35.78
CA ASN A 217 24.14 25.10 -35.17
C ASN A 217 22.84 25.89 -35.19
N THR A 218 22.41 26.36 -34.02
CA THR A 218 21.28 27.27 -33.86
C THR A 218 21.79 28.71 -33.87
N VAL A 219 21.28 29.52 -34.80
CA VAL A 219 21.63 30.94 -34.89
C VAL A 219 20.34 31.74 -34.68
N GLU A 220 20.37 32.69 -33.73
CA GLU A 220 19.26 33.62 -33.54
C GLU A 220 19.18 34.59 -34.72
N SER A 221 18.05 34.56 -35.43
CA SER A 221 17.73 35.47 -36.52
C SER A 221 16.64 36.44 -36.08
N ILE A 222 16.54 37.60 -36.73
CA ILE A 222 15.55 38.65 -36.47
C ILE A 222 14.09 38.13 -36.57
N ASN A 223 13.86 36.95 -37.17
CA ASN A 223 12.56 36.28 -37.27
C ASN A 223 12.45 34.98 -36.42
N GLY A 224 13.32 34.77 -35.43
CA GLY A 224 13.32 33.61 -34.53
C GLY A 224 14.51 32.66 -34.69
N LEU A 225 14.53 31.58 -33.91
CA LEU A 225 15.58 30.55 -33.94
C LEU A 225 15.55 29.80 -35.28
N LYS A 226 16.62 29.89 -36.07
CA LYS A 226 16.80 29.09 -37.28
C LYS A 226 17.84 28.00 -37.04
N HIS A 227 17.46 26.79 -37.44
CA HIS A 227 18.34 25.62 -37.42
C HIS A 227 19.08 25.55 -38.76
N THR A 228 20.41 25.61 -38.72
CA THR A 228 21.27 25.42 -39.89
C THR A 228 22.13 24.18 -39.70
N LEU A 229 22.01 23.24 -40.64
CA LEU A 229 22.81 22.02 -40.67
C LEU A 229 24.09 22.29 -41.47
N CYS A 230 25.24 22.34 -40.80
CA CYS A 230 26.53 22.46 -41.47
C CYS A 230 27.24 21.11 -41.49
N ASN A 231 27.74 20.72 -42.67
CA ASN A 231 28.58 19.54 -42.82
C ASN A 231 29.98 19.86 -42.28
N VAL A 232 30.43 19.11 -41.26
CA VAL A 232 31.67 19.40 -40.50
C VAL A 232 32.91 19.36 -41.41
N GLU A 233 32.86 18.59 -42.50
CA GLU A 233 33.98 18.45 -43.43
C GLU A 233 34.30 19.74 -44.21
N LYS A 234 33.33 20.67 -44.36
CA LYS A 234 33.54 21.97 -45.03
C LYS A 234 33.83 23.12 -44.09
N ALA A 235 33.64 22.96 -42.77
CA ALA A 235 33.81 24.05 -41.81
C ALA A 235 35.29 24.41 -41.59
N ASN A 236 36.22 23.48 -41.81
CA ASN A 236 37.65 23.70 -41.59
C ASN A 236 38.39 24.39 -42.75
N TYR A 237 37.71 24.73 -43.85
CA TYR A 237 38.33 25.40 -45.01
C TYR A 237 37.98 26.89 -45.14
N VAL A 238 37.26 27.47 -44.19
CA VAL A 238 36.85 28.90 -44.24
C VAL A 238 37.50 29.77 -43.16
N THR A 239 38.48 29.22 -42.43
CA THR A 239 39.38 30.02 -41.58
C THR A 239 40.82 29.87 -42.10
N ALA A 240 41.09 30.55 -43.20
CA ALA A 240 42.42 30.99 -43.61
C ALA A 240 42.38 32.52 -43.75
#